data_AF-A0A3A8F7C4-F1
#
_entry.id   AF-A0A3A8F7C4-F1
#
_cell.length_a   1.000
_cell.length_b   1.000
_cell.length_c   1.000
_cell.angle_alpha   90.00
_cell.angle_beta   90.00
_cell.angle_gamma   90.00
#
_symmetry.space_group_name_H-M   'P 1'
#
loop_
_entity.id
_entity.type
_entity.pdbx_description
1 polymer ?
#
loop_
_entity_poly.entity_id
_entity_poly.type
_entity_poly.pdbx_seq_one_letter_code
_entity_poly.pdbx_strand_id
1 'polypeptide(L)'
;NFAVEVKDLGLDRGVQGSKAKHTSIKEYYEKLNNYENEPGIEKGLTYEVPEPEFFESKNAYGERVANAMIDQIFDQIGPRFDRAHALASQTEKLKKELSDTKKTLDEVQQRAKPYLDIINEYNHPNLEEEFNKQIARLKNNFDSQLEHHRFLKREEEQERLNQQREFREQLRLEQEQKKQLVEQERQEKERLAFLRRQELEKQRKNESKKPDNGKDNDYSPS
;
A
#
# COMPACT_ATOMS: atom_id res chain seq x y z
N ASN A 1 24.64 2.06 53.56
CA ASN A 1 25.35 2.18 52.27
C ASN A 1 26.74 2.68 52.62
N PHE A 2 27.76 1.84 52.49
CA PHE A 2 29.09 2.11 53.06
C PHE A 2 29.64 3.49 52.66
N ALA A 3 29.52 3.89 51.39
CA ALA A 3 30.00 5.19 50.91
C ALA A 3 29.26 6.41 51.49
N VAL A 4 28.02 6.24 51.97
CA VAL A 4 27.28 7.31 52.67
C VAL A 4 27.75 7.44 54.11
N GLU A 5 28.12 6.32 54.72
CA GLU A 5 28.56 6.23 56.13
C GLU A 5 30.00 6.72 56.32
N VAL A 6 30.85 6.71 55.27
CA VAL A 6 32.25 7.17 55.32
C VAL A 6 32.47 8.52 54.63
N LYS A 7 31.39 9.22 54.26
CA LYS A 7 31.46 10.48 53.51
C LYS A 7 32.06 11.63 54.32
N ASP A 8 31.80 11.63 55.62
CA ASP A 8 32.38 12.56 56.61
C ASP A 8 33.89 12.38 56.78
N LEU A 9 34.43 11.20 56.46
CA LEU A 9 35.87 10.92 56.37
C LEU A 9 36.51 11.37 55.05
N GLY A 10 35.73 12.00 54.15
CA GLY A 10 36.20 12.46 52.85
C GLY A 10 36.41 11.36 51.82
N LEU A 11 35.85 10.16 52.05
CA LEU A 11 35.95 9.04 51.13
C LEU A 11 34.72 8.98 50.21
N ASP A 12 34.98 9.01 48.91
CA ASP A 12 33.94 8.87 47.89
C ASP A 12 33.76 7.43 47.44
N ARG A 13 32.57 7.14 46.93
CA ARG A 13 32.27 5.86 46.27
C ARG A 13 33.17 5.63 45.05
N GLY A 14 33.52 4.37 44.81
CA GLY A 14 34.12 3.96 43.54
C GLY A 14 33.18 4.15 42.35
N VAL A 15 33.74 4.11 41.14
CA VAL A 15 32.99 4.26 39.88
C VAL A 15 31.96 3.13 39.73
N GLN A 16 30.69 3.49 39.58
CA GLN A 16 29.61 2.53 39.34
C GLN A 16 29.81 1.83 38.01
N GLY A 17 29.80 0.49 38.01
CA GLY A 17 30.04 -0.28 36.78
C GLY A 17 31.50 -0.25 36.32
N SER A 18 32.45 0.00 37.24
CA SER A 18 33.88 -0.07 36.94
C SER A 18 34.24 -1.38 36.24
N LYS A 19 34.93 -1.27 35.09
CA LYS A 19 35.50 -2.40 34.35
C LYS A 19 36.91 -2.75 34.82
N ALA A 20 37.40 -2.13 35.89
CA ALA A 20 38.71 -2.41 36.45
C ALA A 20 38.76 -3.88 36.91
N LYS A 21 39.81 -4.59 36.49
CA LYS A 21 40.06 -5.96 36.93
C LYS A 21 40.85 -5.93 38.23
N HIS A 22 40.44 -6.74 39.20
CA HIS A 22 41.23 -6.94 40.41
C HIS A 22 42.61 -7.49 40.01
N THR A 23 43.66 -6.95 40.63
CA THR A 23 45.05 -7.39 40.43
C THR A 23 45.66 -7.67 41.79
N SER A 24 46.57 -8.63 41.86
CA SER A 24 47.30 -8.89 43.09
C SER A 24 48.21 -7.71 43.45
N ILE A 25 48.54 -7.57 44.74
CA ILE A 25 49.45 -6.51 45.22
C ILE A 25 50.78 -6.55 44.46
N LYS A 26 51.32 -7.75 44.22
CA LYS A 26 52.57 -7.95 43.48
C LYS A 26 52.46 -7.43 42.04
N GLU A 27 51.42 -7.83 41.31
CA GLU A 27 51.18 -7.37 39.93
C GLU A 27 50.96 -5.85 39.85
N TYR A 28 50.31 -5.26 40.85
CA TYR A 28 50.10 -3.81 40.91
C TYR A 28 51.44 -3.06 41.02
N TYR A 29 52.33 -3.48 41.93
CA TYR A 29 53.65 -2.84 42.09
C TYR A 29 54.63 -3.18 40.97
N GLU A 30 54.52 -4.36 40.34
CA GLU A 30 55.30 -4.68 39.15
C GLU A 30 54.96 -3.77 37.98
N LYS A 31 53.68 -3.41 37.80
CA LYS A 31 53.27 -2.43 36.78
C LYS A 31 53.77 -1.03 37.10
N LEU A 32 53.70 -0.59 38.37
CA LEU A 32 54.24 0.71 38.76
C LEU A 32 55.76 0.81 38.56
N ASN A 33 56.50 -0.24 38.91
CA ASN A 33 57.95 -0.27 38.73
C ASN A 33 58.38 -0.37 37.26
N ASN A 34 57.54 -0.97 36.41
CA ASN A 34 57.77 -1.09 34.97
C ASN A 34 57.01 -0.04 34.15
N TYR A 35 56.38 0.95 34.79
CA TYR A 35 55.56 1.97 34.15
C TYR A 35 56.36 2.77 33.10
N GLU A 36 57.64 3.03 33.37
CA GLU A 36 58.56 3.68 32.42
C GLU A 36 58.96 2.82 31.20
N ASN A 37 58.58 1.54 31.19
CA ASN A 37 58.82 0.60 30.10
C ASN A 37 57.53 0.27 29.32
N GLU A 38 56.40 0.90 29.65
CA GLU A 38 55.18 0.75 28.85
C GLU A 38 55.32 1.50 27.50
N PRO A 39 54.99 0.86 26.37
CA PRO A 39 55.04 1.50 25.07
C PRO A 39 54.07 2.70 25.03
N GLY A 40 54.63 3.90 24.91
CA GLY A 40 53.89 5.17 24.92
C GLY A 40 54.16 6.05 26.16
N ILE A 41 54.88 5.54 27.16
CA ILE A 41 55.35 6.34 28.30
C ILE A 41 56.80 6.74 28.03
N GLU A 42 57.01 8.01 27.69
CA GLU A 42 58.33 8.50 27.34
C GLU A 42 59.21 8.64 28.60
N LYS A 43 60.37 7.97 28.62
CA LYS A 43 61.40 8.17 29.64
C LYS A 43 61.76 9.66 29.75
N GLY A 44 62.02 10.11 30.97
CA GLY A 44 62.52 11.46 31.26
C GLY A 44 63.81 11.76 30.49
N LEU A 45 64.18 13.04 30.40
CA LEU A 45 65.41 13.46 29.72
C LEU A 45 66.62 12.78 30.35
N THR A 46 67.39 12.04 29.56
CA THR A 46 68.67 11.48 29.99
C THR A 46 69.78 12.45 29.56
N TYR A 47 70.64 12.86 30.49
CA TYR A 47 71.75 13.78 30.19
C TYR A 47 73.08 13.13 30.56
N GLU A 48 74.06 13.22 29.67
CA GLU A 48 75.43 12.79 29.93
C GLU A 48 76.33 14.03 30.04
N VAL A 49 76.90 14.25 31.22
CA VAL A 49 77.85 15.34 31.46
C VAL A 49 79.20 14.91 30.91
N PRO A 50 79.80 15.62 29.94
CA PRO A 50 81.10 15.25 29.41
C PRO A 50 82.19 15.46 30.47
N GLU A 51 83.20 14.59 30.51
CA GLU A 51 84.31 14.73 31.47
C GLU A 51 85.22 15.93 31.13
N PRO A 52 85.85 16.57 32.13
CA PRO A 52 86.79 17.68 31.90
C PRO A 52 88.01 17.25 31.10
N GLU A 53 88.46 18.08 30.15
CA GLU A 53 89.67 17.81 29.39
C GLU A 53 90.94 18.23 30.14
N PHE A 54 92.08 17.59 29.85
CA PHE A 54 93.37 17.96 30.45
C PHE A 54 93.72 19.41 30.12
N PHE A 55 93.95 20.23 31.15
CA PHE A 55 94.25 21.68 31.08
C PHE A 55 93.07 22.59 30.66
N GLU A 56 91.83 22.09 30.67
CA GLU A 56 90.64 22.91 30.41
C GLU A 56 90.39 23.93 31.55
N SER A 57 90.04 25.17 31.18
CA SER A 57 89.62 26.16 32.17
C SER A 57 88.19 25.89 32.63
N LYS A 58 87.85 26.25 33.88
CA LYS A 58 86.49 26.06 34.42
C LYS A 58 85.39 26.69 33.56
N ASN A 59 85.67 27.83 32.94
CA ASN A 59 84.71 28.52 32.07
C ASN A 59 84.50 27.74 30.76
N ALA A 60 85.59 27.27 30.13
CA ALA A 60 85.52 26.47 28.91
C ALA A 60 84.77 25.15 29.14
N TYR A 61 85.03 24.48 30.27
CA TYR A 61 84.29 23.29 30.68
C TYR A 61 82.79 23.58 30.84
N GLY A 62 82.46 24.67 31.54
CA GLY A 62 81.06 25.09 31.74
C GLY A 62 80.32 25.35 30.43
N GLU A 63 80.96 26.02 29.47
CA GLU A 63 80.39 26.27 28.14
C GLU A 63 80.17 24.97 27.34
N ARG A 64 81.14 24.05 27.38
CA ARG A 64 81.04 22.76 26.68
C ARG A 64 79.93 21.87 27.25
N VAL A 65 79.82 21.79 28.58
CA VAL A 65 78.74 21.08 29.26
C VAL A 65 77.38 21.69 28.90
N ALA A 66 77.26 23.02 28.93
CA ALA A 66 76.01 23.71 28.58
C ALA A 66 75.59 23.43 27.13
N ASN A 67 76.51 23.50 26.18
CA ASN A 67 76.22 23.21 24.78
C ASN A 67 75.84 21.73 24.57
N ALA A 68 76.58 20.79 25.16
CA ALA A 68 76.24 19.37 25.09
C ALA A 68 74.86 19.06 25.70
N MET A 69 74.47 19.78 26.76
CA MET A 69 73.14 19.68 27.36
C MET A 69 72.05 20.18 26.43
N ILE A 70 72.28 21.32 25.79
CA ILE A 70 71.36 21.88 24.81
C ILE A 70 71.18 20.90 23.63
N ASP A 71 72.26 20.37 23.08
CA ASP A 71 72.21 19.42 21.95
C ASP A 71 71.46 18.14 22.32
N GLN A 72 71.78 17.52 23.46
CA GLN A 72 71.10 16.30 23.93
C GLN A 72 69.61 16.51 24.21
N ILE A 73 69.23 17.70 24.69
CA ILE A 73 67.83 18.08 24.89
C ILE A 73 67.14 18.22 23.53
N PHE A 74 67.75 18.89 22.56
CA PHE A 74 67.18 19.04 21.22
C PHE A 74 67.05 17.71 20.48
N ASP A 75 68.04 16.83 20.57
CA ASP A 75 67.99 15.49 19.96
C ASP A 75 66.85 14.64 20.54
N GLN A 76 66.56 14.77 21.83
CA GLN A 76 65.49 14.02 22.50
C GLN A 76 64.11 14.65 22.32
N ILE A 77 64.01 15.99 22.25
CA ILE A 77 62.73 16.71 22.20
C ILE A 77 62.27 16.98 20.76
N GLY A 78 63.17 17.24 19.82
CA GLY A 78 62.84 17.55 18.42
C GLY A 78 61.91 16.52 17.79
N PRO A 79 62.26 15.21 17.79
CA PRO A 79 61.38 14.16 17.27
C PRO A 79 60.06 14.00 18.03
N ARG A 80 60.00 14.37 19.32
CA ARG A 80 58.75 14.38 20.10
C ARG A 80 57.84 15.51 19.63
N PHE A 81 58.40 16.69 19.43
CA PHE A 81 57.68 17.86 18.93
C PHE A 81 57.13 17.62 17.53
N ASP A 82 57.93 17.06 16.63
CA ASP A 82 57.49 16.73 15.26
C ASP A 82 56.34 15.73 15.25
N ARG A 83 56.44 14.67 16.07
CA ARG A 83 55.36 13.68 16.22
C ARG A 83 54.09 14.30 16.80
N ALA A 84 54.23 15.14 17.82
CA ALA A 84 53.09 15.83 18.42
C ALA A 84 52.42 16.79 17.41
N HIS A 85 53.20 17.52 16.63
CA HIS A 85 52.68 18.39 15.59
C HIS A 85 51.96 17.60 14.49
N ALA A 86 52.56 16.50 14.02
CA ALA A 86 51.95 15.63 13.02
C ALA A 86 50.63 15.04 13.53
N LEU A 87 50.59 14.55 14.77
CA LEU A 87 49.38 14.01 15.40
C LEU A 87 48.29 15.07 15.56
N ALA A 88 48.66 16.28 16.00
CA ALA A 88 47.71 17.39 16.11
C ALA A 88 47.13 17.76 14.75
N SER A 89 47.97 17.83 13.70
CA SER A 89 47.51 18.09 12.33
C SER A 89 46.55 17.01 11.81
N GLN A 90 46.86 15.73 12.06
CA GLN A 90 45.97 14.63 11.71
C GLN A 90 44.65 14.70 12.49
N THR A 91 44.70 15.04 13.77
CA THR A 91 43.52 15.18 14.62
C THR A 91 42.58 16.28 14.11
N GLU A 92 43.12 17.44 13.71
CA GLU A 92 42.33 18.52 13.14
C GLU A 92 41.71 18.13 11.78
N LYS A 93 42.44 17.41 10.92
CA LYS A 93 41.88 16.87 9.68
C LYS A 93 40.74 15.89 9.95
N LEU A 94 40.94 14.94 10.87
CA LEU A 94 39.92 13.96 11.24
C LEU A 94 38.69 14.61 11.87
N LYS A 95 38.85 15.65 12.70
CA LYS A 95 37.71 16.42 13.24
C LYS A 95 36.91 17.09 12.13
N LYS A 96 37.60 17.67 11.14
CA LYS A 96 36.95 18.29 9.98
C LYS A 96 36.19 17.25 9.14
N GLU A 97 36.85 16.15 8.79
CA GLU A 97 36.22 15.05 8.06
C GLU A 97 35.01 14.50 8.81
N LEU A 98 35.12 14.28 10.12
CA LEU A 98 34.02 13.81 10.97
C LEU A 98 32.84 14.80 11.02
N SER A 99 33.13 16.10 10.99
CA SER A 99 32.09 17.14 10.89
C SER A 99 31.37 17.08 9.55
N ASP A 100 32.13 16.96 8.45
CA ASP A 100 31.58 16.88 7.10
C ASP A 100 30.79 15.57 6.89
N THR A 101 31.27 14.44 7.43
CA THR A 101 30.53 13.17 7.40
C THR A 101 29.24 13.23 8.22
N LYS A 102 29.23 13.96 9.34
CA LYS A 102 28.01 14.16 10.13
C LYS A 102 26.97 14.99 9.37
N LYS A 103 27.40 16.05 8.70
CA LYS A 103 26.50 16.88 7.85
C LYS A 103 25.93 16.06 6.70
N THR A 104 26.77 15.32 5.98
CA THR A 104 26.31 14.46 4.88
C THR A 104 25.39 13.34 5.36
N LEU A 105 25.66 12.75 6.54
CA LEU A 105 24.75 11.77 7.14
C LEU A 105 23.38 12.39 7.47
N ASP A 106 23.35 13.58 8.06
CA ASP A 106 22.10 14.29 8.34
C ASP A 106 21.35 14.61 7.04
N GLU A 107 22.02 15.13 6.01
CA GLU A 107 21.42 15.36 4.69
C GLU A 107 20.84 14.08 4.07
N VAL A 108 21.58 12.97 4.12
CA VAL A 108 21.11 11.66 3.63
C VAL A 108 19.92 11.18 4.45
N GLN A 109 19.92 11.33 5.78
CA GLN A 109 18.79 11.00 6.63
C GLN A 109 17.56 11.83 6.30
N GLN A 110 17.70 13.15 6.12
CA GLN A 110 16.59 14.02 5.73
C GLN A 110 16.04 13.66 4.34
N ARG A 111 16.92 13.33 3.39
CA ARG A 111 16.50 12.86 2.05
C ARG A 111 15.84 11.49 2.07
N ALA A 112 16.28 10.59 2.94
CA ALA A 112 15.71 9.25 3.10
C ALA A 112 14.37 9.27 3.84
N LYS A 113 14.17 10.24 4.75
CA LYS A 113 12.98 10.38 5.58
C LYS A 113 11.65 10.30 4.81
N PRO A 114 11.39 11.06 3.73
CA PRO A 114 10.11 10.97 3.02
C PRO A 114 9.85 9.56 2.44
N TYR A 115 10.90 8.85 2.01
CA TYR A 115 10.74 7.48 1.52
C TYR A 115 10.47 6.49 2.65
N LEU A 116 11.13 6.65 3.80
CA LEU A 116 10.85 5.85 5.00
C LEU A 116 9.45 6.13 5.55
N ASP A 117 9.00 7.37 5.51
CA ASP A 117 7.65 7.77 5.92
C ASP A 117 6.60 7.13 5.01
N ILE A 118 6.79 7.15 3.68
CA ILE A 118 5.94 6.41 2.73
C ILE A 118 5.97 4.91 3.03
N ILE A 119 7.16 4.31 3.19
CA ILE A 119 7.24 2.87 3.50
C ILE A 119 6.52 2.55 4.80
N ASN A 120 6.65 3.37 5.85
CA ASN A 120 5.95 3.15 7.12
C ASN A 120 4.44 3.39 7.03
N GLU A 121 3.99 4.36 6.23
CA GLU A 121 2.58 4.61 5.96
C GLU A 121 1.95 3.45 5.18
N TYR A 122 2.65 2.90 4.19
CA TYR A 122 2.17 1.76 3.40
C TYR A 122 2.38 0.42 4.11
N ASN A 123 3.37 0.30 4.98
CA ASN A 123 3.57 -0.84 5.87
C ASN A 123 2.64 -0.72 7.09
N HIS A 124 1.36 -0.46 6.81
CA HIS A 124 0.30 -0.62 7.79
C HIS A 124 0.33 -2.09 8.24
N PRO A 125 0.42 -2.38 9.55
CA PRO A 125 0.34 -3.76 10.04
C PRO A 125 -0.98 -4.47 9.63
N ASN A 126 -1.94 -3.72 9.09
CA ASN A 126 -3.22 -4.20 8.58
C ASN A 126 -3.44 -3.91 7.08
N LEU A 127 -2.39 -3.63 6.28
CA LEU A 127 -2.55 -3.37 4.84
C LEU A 127 -3.24 -4.56 4.14
N GLU A 128 -2.83 -5.77 4.49
CA GLU A 128 -3.45 -7.00 3.97
C GLU A 128 -4.92 -7.11 4.40
N GLU A 129 -5.25 -6.73 5.63
CA GLU A 129 -6.62 -6.76 6.15
C GLU A 129 -7.51 -5.72 5.47
N GLU A 130 -7.03 -4.49 5.28
CA GLU A 130 -7.75 -3.42 4.57
C GLU A 130 -7.89 -3.72 3.07
N PHE A 131 -6.85 -4.28 2.44
CA PHE A 131 -6.93 -4.76 1.07
C PHE A 131 -7.99 -5.87 0.94
N ASN A 132 -7.98 -6.86 1.83
CA ASN A 132 -8.97 -7.93 1.84
C ASN A 132 -10.40 -7.41 2.08
N LYS A 133 -10.58 -6.41 2.96
CA LYS A 133 -11.88 -5.72 3.15
C LYS A 133 -12.37 -5.05 1.86
N GLN A 134 -11.48 -4.37 1.14
CA GLN A 134 -11.82 -3.71 -0.12
C GLN A 134 -12.18 -4.73 -1.22
N ILE A 135 -11.44 -5.84 -1.32
CA ILE A 135 -11.75 -6.94 -2.24
C ILE A 135 -13.11 -7.58 -1.89
N ALA A 136 -13.40 -7.81 -0.62
CA ALA A 136 -14.69 -8.35 -0.18
C ALA A 136 -15.86 -7.41 -0.54
N ARG A 137 -15.71 -6.09 -0.34
CA ARG A 137 -16.70 -5.09 -0.75
C ARG A 137 -16.93 -5.11 -2.27
N LEU A 138 -15.85 -5.16 -3.04
CA LEU A 138 -15.93 -5.21 -4.50
C LEU A 138 -16.69 -6.45 -4.98
N LYS A 139 -16.37 -7.61 -4.41
CA LYS A 139 -17.05 -8.89 -4.71
C LYS A 139 -18.53 -8.81 -4.41
N ASN A 140 -18.91 -8.34 -3.22
CA ASN A 140 -20.32 -8.21 -2.83
C ASN A 140 -21.09 -7.28 -3.78
N ASN A 141 -20.48 -6.17 -4.19
CA ASN A 141 -21.09 -5.25 -5.14
C ASN A 141 -21.33 -5.93 -6.51
N PHE A 142 -20.35 -6.67 -7.01
CA PHE A 142 -20.50 -7.43 -8.26
C PHE A 142 -21.59 -8.50 -8.15
N ASP A 143 -21.62 -9.26 -7.04
CA ASP A 143 -22.64 -10.28 -6.81
C ASP A 143 -24.04 -9.67 -6.76
N SER A 144 -24.23 -8.55 -6.04
CA SER A 144 -25.51 -7.83 -6.00
C SER A 144 -25.93 -7.28 -7.37
N GLN A 145 -24.99 -6.72 -8.15
CA GLN A 145 -25.29 -6.26 -9.51
C GLN A 145 -25.67 -7.42 -10.43
N LEU A 146 -24.99 -8.55 -10.32
CA LEU A 146 -25.27 -9.74 -11.11
C LEU A 146 -26.64 -10.33 -10.77
N GLU A 147 -26.99 -10.39 -9.49
CA GLU A 147 -28.32 -10.81 -9.02
C GLU A 147 -29.41 -9.87 -9.52
N HIS A 148 -29.19 -8.56 -9.44
CA HIS A 148 -30.13 -7.57 -9.96
C HIS A 148 -30.35 -7.74 -11.47
N HIS A 149 -29.27 -7.92 -12.24
CA HIS A 149 -29.38 -8.16 -13.68
C HIS A 149 -30.14 -9.46 -14.00
N ARG A 150 -29.88 -10.53 -13.24
CA ARG A 150 -30.61 -11.81 -13.37
C ARG A 150 -32.08 -11.68 -12.98
N PHE A 151 -32.41 -10.82 -12.01
CA PHE A 151 -33.79 -10.53 -11.64
C PHE A 151 -34.52 -9.83 -12.77
N LEU A 152 -33.95 -8.75 -13.31
CA LEU A 152 -34.54 -8.00 -14.43
C LEU A 152 -34.78 -8.88 -15.66
N LYS A 153 -33.82 -9.76 -16.00
CA LYS A 153 -34.01 -10.72 -17.09
C LYS A 153 -35.20 -11.65 -16.88
N ARG A 154 -35.38 -12.16 -15.65
CA ARG A 154 -36.52 -13.03 -15.34
C ARG A 154 -37.85 -12.28 -15.43
N GLU A 155 -37.85 -11.03 -14.99
CA GLU A 155 -39.03 -10.16 -15.08
C GLU A 155 -39.41 -9.90 -16.54
N GLU A 156 -38.44 -9.54 -17.39
CA GLU A 156 -38.65 -9.33 -18.82
C GLU A 156 -39.16 -10.60 -19.53
N GLU A 157 -38.59 -11.76 -19.21
CA GLU A 157 -39.08 -13.05 -19.74
C GLU A 157 -40.52 -13.33 -19.31
N GLN A 158 -40.86 -13.02 -18.06
CA GLN A 158 -42.20 -13.25 -17.53
C GLN A 158 -43.23 -12.31 -18.15
N GLU A 159 -42.87 -11.04 -18.37
CA GLU A 159 -43.69 -10.09 -19.13
C GLU A 159 -43.92 -10.56 -20.56
N ARG A 160 -42.88 -11.03 -21.26
CA ARG A 160 -43.02 -11.59 -22.61
C ARG A 160 -43.96 -12.79 -22.65
N LEU A 161 -43.88 -13.67 -21.66
CA LEU A 161 -44.79 -14.81 -21.54
C LEU A 161 -46.23 -14.37 -21.24
N ASN A 162 -46.43 -13.32 -20.44
CA ASN A 162 -47.75 -12.76 -20.16
C ASN A 162 -48.34 -12.10 -21.40
N GLN A 163 -47.58 -11.25 -22.10
CA GLN A 163 -48.00 -10.64 -23.37
C GLN A 163 -48.36 -11.70 -24.41
N GLN A 164 -47.58 -12.78 -24.51
CA GLN A 164 -47.90 -13.88 -25.44
C GLN A 164 -49.20 -14.60 -25.05
N ARG A 165 -49.46 -14.79 -23.74
CA ARG A 165 -50.73 -15.37 -23.26
C ARG A 165 -51.90 -14.44 -23.55
N GLU A 166 -51.78 -13.15 -23.25
CA GLU A 166 -52.82 -12.15 -23.55
C GLU A 166 -53.14 -12.08 -25.03
N PHE A 167 -52.12 -12.09 -25.90
CA PHE A 167 -52.31 -12.11 -27.34
C PHE A 167 -53.04 -13.36 -27.83
N ARG A 168 -52.72 -14.54 -27.27
CA ARG A 168 -53.43 -15.79 -27.60
C ARG A 168 -54.88 -15.75 -27.15
N GLU A 169 -55.16 -15.22 -25.96
CA GLU A 169 -56.54 -15.07 -25.46
C GLU A 169 -57.33 -14.08 -26.30
N GLN A 170 -56.75 -12.94 -26.69
CA GLN A 170 -57.39 -11.99 -27.61
C GLN A 170 -57.73 -12.64 -28.95
N LEU A 171 -56.79 -13.39 -29.54
CA LEU A 171 -57.01 -14.10 -30.80
C LEU A 171 -58.13 -15.14 -30.67
N ARG A 172 -58.20 -15.84 -29.53
CA ARG A 172 -59.27 -16.80 -29.24
C ARG A 172 -60.64 -16.11 -29.15
N LEU A 173 -60.72 -15.01 -28.41
CA LEU A 173 -61.95 -14.21 -28.28
C LEU A 173 -62.40 -13.66 -29.64
N GLU A 174 -61.48 -13.16 -30.47
CA GLU A 174 -61.79 -12.67 -31.82
C GLU A 174 -62.33 -13.80 -32.71
N GLN A 175 -61.75 -15.00 -32.65
CA GLN A 175 -62.25 -16.17 -33.37
C GLN A 175 -63.64 -16.60 -32.89
N GLU A 176 -63.89 -16.59 -31.58
CA GLU A 176 -65.21 -16.91 -31.01
C GLU A 176 -66.26 -15.88 -31.45
N GLN A 177 -65.94 -14.57 -31.43
CA GLN A 177 -66.84 -13.52 -31.92
C GLN A 177 -67.14 -13.66 -33.42
N LYS A 178 -66.12 -13.92 -34.25
CA LYS A 178 -66.32 -14.17 -35.69
C LYS A 178 -67.23 -15.36 -35.95
N LYS A 179 -67.07 -16.46 -35.20
CA LYS A 179 -67.97 -17.63 -35.30
C LYS A 179 -69.40 -17.26 -34.94
N GLN A 180 -69.61 -16.51 -33.85
CA GLN A 180 -70.94 -16.07 -33.44
C GLN A 180 -71.60 -15.17 -34.49
N LEU A 181 -70.86 -14.24 -35.10
CA LEU A 181 -71.37 -13.39 -36.18
C LEU A 181 -71.77 -14.20 -37.42
N VAL A 182 -70.95 -15.17 -37.82
CA VAL A 182 -71.27 -16.06 -38.95
C VAL A 182 -72.51 -16.91 -38.65
N GLU A 183 -72.64 -17.42 -37.43
CA GLU A 183 -73.82 -18.17 -36.98
C GLU A 183 -75.08 -17.29 -37.00
N GLN A 184 -74.99 -16.03 -36.52
CA GLN A 184 -76.08 -15.06 -36.56
C GLN A 184 -76.50 -14.71 -37.99
N GLU A 185 -75.54 -14.40 -38.87
CA GLU A 185 -75.85 -14.15 -40.30
C GLU A 185 -76.55 -15.36 -40.94
N ARG A 186 -76.13 -16.58 -40.60
CA ARG A 186 -76.75 -17.79 -41.10
C ARG A 186 -78.20 -17.92 -40.61
N GLN A 187 -78.44 -17.70 -39.33
CA GLN A 187 -79.79 -17.71 -38.74
C GLN A 187 -80.68 -16.62 -39.36
N GLU A 188 -80.15 -15.41 -39.59
CA GLU A 188 -80.90 -14.34 -40.25
C GLU A 188 -81.23 -14.68 -41.70
N LYS A 189 -80.28 -15.21 -42.47
CA LYS A 189 -80.51 -15.67 -43.85
C LYS A 189 -81.57 -16.76 -43.90
N GLU A 190 -81.54 -17.71 -42.97
CA GLU A 190 -82.56 -18.76 -42.84
C GLU A 190 -83.94 -18.16 -42.51
N ARG A 191 -84.01 -17.19 -41.59
CA ARG A 191 -85.24 -16.46 -41.24
C ARG A 191 -85.81 -15.66 -42.41
N LEU A 192 -84.96 -14.94 -43.15
CA LEU A 192 -85.32 -14.20 -44.36
C LEU A 192 -85.82 -15.14 -45.47
N ALA A 193 -85.13 -16.27 -45.69
CA ALA A 193 -85.55 -17.28 -46.64
C ALA A 193 -86.92 -17.88 -46.26
N PHE A 194 -87.17 -18.11 -44.97
CA PHE A 194 -88.47 -18.56 -44.46
C PHE A 194 -89.58 -17.54 -44.73
N LEU A 195 -89.36 -16.26 -44.41
CA LEU A 195 -90.31 -15.18 -44.70
C LEU A 195 -90.60 -15.07 -46.20
N ARG A 196 -89.58 -15.16 -47.05
CA ARG A 196 -89.72 -15.11 -48.51
C ARG A 196 -90.52 -16.29 -49.06
N ARG A 197 -90.35 -17.50 -48.51
CA ARG A 197 -91.20 -18.66 -48.86
C ARG A 197 -92.66 -18.41 -48.46
N GLN A 198 -92.88 -17.87 -47.27
CA GLN A 198 -94.23 -17.55 -46.79
C GLN A 198 -94.93 -16.49 -47.66
N GLU A 199 -94.20 -15.48 -48.14
CA GLU A 199 -94.73 -14.50 -49.10
C GLU A 199 -95.05 -15.12 -50.47
N LEU A 200 -94.17 -15.96 -51.01
CA LEU A 200 -94.41 -16.68 -52.27
C LEU A 200 -95.63 -17.61 -52.18
N GLU A 201 -95.83 -18.28 -51.04
CA GLU A 201 -97.03 -19.08 -50.78
C GLU A 201 -98.31 -18.23 -50.71
N LYS A 202 -98.24 -17.01 -50.14
CA LYS A 202 -99.35 -16.05 -50.15
C LYS A 202 -99.64 -15.53 -51.56
N GLN A 203 -98.61 -15.26 -52.37
CA GLN A 203 -98.76 -14.84 -53.77
C GLN A 203 -99.38 -15.94 -54.64
N ARG A 204 -98.96 -17.21 -54.48
CA ARG A 204 -99.58 -18.35 -55.18
C ARG A 204 -101.05 -18.55 -54.81
N LYS A 205 -101.46 -18.27 -53.58
CA LYS A 205 -102.87 -18.27 -53.16
C LYS A 205 -103.67 -17.10 -53.75
N ASN A 206 -103.02 -15.98 -54.06
CA ASN A 206 -103.66 -14.80 -54.67
C ASN A 206 -103.73 -14.88 -56.20
N GLU A 207 -102.80 -15.57 -56.88
CA GLU A 207 -102.84 -15.80 -58.33
C GLU A 207 -103.93 -16.80 -58.76
N SER A 208 -104.36 -17.72 -57.88
CA SER A 208 -105.46 -18.65 -58.13
C SER A 208 -106.88 -18.04 -58.11
N LYS A 209 -107.02 -16.69 -58.19
CA LYS A 209 -108.32 -15.99 -58.29
C LYS A 209 -108.33 -14.87 -59.37
N LYS A 210 -107.88 -15.18 -60.59
CA LYS A 210 -108.28 -14.42 -61.79
C LYS A 210 -108.88 -15.39 -62.83
N PRO A 211 -110.01 -15.03 -63.48
CA PRO A 211 -110.76 -15.95 -64.32
C PRO A 211 -110.10 -16.09 -65.70
N ASP A 212 -110.07 -17.33 -66.20
CA ASP A 212 -109.70 -17.65 -67.58
C ASP A 212 -110.94 -17.46 -68.47
N ASN A 213 -110.84 -16.58 -69.46
CA ASN A 213 -111.88 -16.33 -70.45
C ASN A 213 -111.24 -16.64 -71.81
N GLY A 214 -111.64 -17.77 -72.40
CA GLY A 214 -110.99 -18.34 -73.57
C GLY A 214 -111.18 -17.55 -74.87
N LYS A 215 -110.35 -17.89 -75.86
CA LYS A 215 -110.68 -18.05 -77.28
C LYS A 215 -109.45 -18.46 -78.09
N ASP A 216 -109.47 -19.68 -78.64
CA ASP A 216 -109.53 -19.99 -80.08
C ASP A 216 -109.12 -18.85 -81.05
N ASN A 217 -108.22 -19.04 -82.01
CA ASN A 217 -108.31 -20.04 -83.07
C ASN A 217 -106.96 -20.28 -83.81
N ASP A 218 -106.82 -21.53 -84.26
CA ASP A 218 -106.36 -22.03 -85.57
C ASP A 218 -105.08 -21.49 -86.24
N TYR A 219 -104.11 -22.41 -86.37
CA TYR A 219 -103.80 -23.01 -87.67
C TYR A 219 -103.21 -24.43 -87.49
N SER A 220 -103.74 -25.39 -88.25
CA SER A 220 -103.30 -26.79 -88.49
C SER A 220 -103.22 -26.97 -90.02
N PRO A 221 -102.79 -28.12 -90.61
CA PRO A 221 -101.83 -29.15 -90.18
C PRO A 221 -100.86 -29.60 -91.32
N SER A 222 -99.79 -30.33 -91.00
CA SER A 222 -99.17 -31.44 -91.78
C SER A 222 -98.12 -32.15 -90.94
#